data_AF-A0AAN7TH17-F1
#
_entry.id   AF-A0AAN7TH17-F1
#
_cell.length_a   1.000
_cell.length_b   1.000
_cell.length_c   1.000
_cell.angle_alpha   90.00
_cell.angle_beta   90.00
_cell.angle_gamma   90.00
#
_symmetry.space_group_name_H-M   'P 1'
#
loop_
_entity.id
_entity.type
_entity.pdbx_description
1 polymer ?
#
loop_
_entity_poly.entity_id
_entity_poly.type
_entity_poly.pdbx_seq_one_letter_code
_entity_poly.pdbx_strand_id
1 'polypeptide(L)'
;MPFAELVFNYRSRSALQALHIIPRSPSPVPIEERDINELSMDELRELELKRRVKNYTALGVSCTKLTTNQVLVVKKEIKREYYSIESDGEDDLEVMQVQKKKPRTGAGLIDLCD
;
A
#
# COMPACT_ATOMS: atom_id res chain seq x y z
N MET A 1 52.80 27.10 30.25
CA MET A 1 51.44 27.15 29.68
C MET A 1 51.56 27.15 28.16
N PRO A 2 50.72 26.41 27.42
CA PRO A 2 50.72 26.49 25.96
C PRO A 2 50.34 27.91 25.51
N PHE A 3 50.95 28.38 24.41
CA PHE A 3 50.75 29.74 23.88
C PHE A 3 49.44 29.89 23.08
N ALA A 4 48.96 28.79 22.47
CA ALA A 4 47.63 28.68 21.86
C ALA A 4 47.26 27.21 21.69
N GLU A 5 45.96 26.92 21.67
CA GLU A 5 45.41 25.60 21.34
C GLU A 5 44.59 25.73 20.04
N LEU A 6 44.88 24.89 19.06
CA LEU A 6 44.18 24.85 17.77
C LEU A 6 43.30 23.60 17.74
N VAL A 7 41.99 23.81 17.77
CA VAL A 7 41.00 22.73 17.68
C VAL A 7 40.55 22.59 16.23
N PHE A 8 40.94 21.49 15.59
CA PHE A 8 40.50 21.16 14.24
C PHE A 8 39.19 20.38 14.30
N ASN A 9 38.09 21.06 13.98
CA ASN A 9 36.79 20.42 13.90
C ASN A 9 36.63 19.72 12.54
N TYR A 10 36.73 18.40 12.54
CA TYR A 10 36.47 17.60 11.35
C TYR A 10 34.98 17.27 11.25
N ARG A 11 34.42 17.46 10.07
CA ARG A 11 33.09 16.95 9.71
C ARG A 11 33.27 15.76 8.77
N SER A 12 32.42 14.76 8.90
CA SER A 12 32.40 13.64 7.95
C SER A 12 32.10 14.16 6.53
N ARG A 13 32.53 13.39 5.52
CA ARG A 13 32.21 13.71 4.12
C ARG A 13 30.70 13.88 3.89
N SER A 14 29.89 13.00 4.49
CA SER A 14 28.42 13.08 4.41
C SER A 14 27.87 14.36 5.03
N ALA A 15 28.43 14.82 6.16
CA ALA A 15 28.04 16.08 6.80
C ALA A 15 28.44 17.30 5.96
N LEU A 16 29.64 17.30 5.36
CA LEU A 16 30.08 18.36 4.45
C LEU A 16 29.21 18.43 3.19
N GLN A 17 28.82 17.27 2.65
CA GLN A 17 27.88 17.17 1.53
C GLN A 17 26.49 17.67 1.91
N ALA A 18 25.97 17.30 3.10
CA ALA A 18 24.67 17.77 3.58
C ALA A 18 24.62 19.30 3.77
N LEU A 19 25.73 19.90 4.21
CA LEU A 19 25.91 21.35 4.31
C LEU A 19 26.24 22.03 2.97
N HIS A 20 26.31 21.27 1.87
CA HIS A 20 26.67 21.77 0.54
C HIS A 20 28.04 22.48 0.46
N ILE A 21 28.95 22.15 1.38
CA ILE A 21 30.35 22.62 1.35
C ILE A 21 31.13 21.87 0.27
N ILE A 22 30.79 20.60 0.05
CA ILE A 22 31.31 19.75 -1.02
C ILE A 22 30.12 19.28 -1.87
N PRO A 23 30.29 19.06 -3.19
CA PRO A 23 29.22 18.54 -4.04
C PRO A 23 28.60 17.25 -3.49
N ARG A 24 27.26 17.20 -3.52
CA ARG A 24 26.51 15.99 -3.23
C ARG A 24 26.54 15.06 -4.43
N SER A 25 26.31 13.77 -4.21
CA SER A 25 25.95 12.86 -5.28
C SER A 25 24.66 13.37 -5.94
N PRO A 26 24.56 13.35 -7.28
CA PRO A 26 23.32 13.74 -7.95
C PRO A 26 22.16 12.88 -7.44
N SER A 27 20.97 13.46 -7.33
CA SER A 27 19.78 12.66 -7.05
C SER A 27 19.61 11.67 -8.21
N PRO A 28 19.36 10.37 -7.94
CA PRO A 28 19.08 9.42 -9.00
C PRO A 28 17.82 9.85 -9.75
N VAL A 29 17.78 9.59 -11.05
CA VAL A 29 16.63 9.91 -11.91
C VAL A 29 15.40 9.15 -11.40
N PRO A 30 14.24 9.81 -11.24
CA PRO A 30 12.99 9.17 -10.85
C PRO A 30 12.64 8.00 -11.77
N ILE A 31 12.06 6.94 -11.18
CA ILE A 31 11.70 5.71 -11.90
C ILE A 31 10.69 5.94 -13.04
N GLU A 32 9.87 6.98 -12.92
CA GLU A 32 8.81 7.33 -13.87
C GLU A 32 9.34 7.99 -15.15
N GLU A 33 10.56 8.54 -15.10
CA GLU A 33 11.21 9.28 -16.19
C GLU A 33 12.24 8.42 -16.95
N ARG A 34 12.54 7.20 -16.45
CA ARG A 34 13.47 6.27 -17.11
C ARG A 34 12.80 5.51 -18.25
N ASP A 35 13.60 5.06 -19.23
CA ASP A 35 13.09 4.24 -20.32
C ASP A 35 12.61 2.87 -19.79
N ILE A 36 11.52 2.36 -20.38
CA ILE A 36 10.85 1.13 -19.98
C ILE A 36 11.78 -0.08 -20.18
N ASN A 37 12.65 -0.02 -21.18
CA ASN A 37 13.56 -1.12 -21.51
C ASN A 37 14.76 -1.22 -20.56
N GLU A 38 15.07 -0.13 -19.83
CA GLU A 38 16.17 -0.07 -18.88
C GLU A 38 15.72 -0.41 -17.45
N LEU A 39 14.40 -0.48 -17.21
CA LEU A 39 13.83 -0.77 -15.91
C LEU A 39 13.91 -2.27 -15.60
N SER A 40 14.37 -2.59 -14.40
CA SER A 40 14.32 -3.95 -13.88
C SER A 40 12.87 -4.39 -13.56
N MET A 41 12.64 -5.69 -13.45
CA MET A 41 11.31 -6.24 -13.13
C MET A 41 10.74 -5.71 -11.81
N ASP A 42 11.59 -5.52 -10.81
CA ASP A 42 11.18 -4.97 -9.51
C ASP A 42 10.80 -3.49 -9.63
N GLU A 43 11.54 -2.72 -10.42
CA GLU A 43 11.27 -1.31 -10.68
C GLU A 43 9.97 -1.13 -11.49
N LEU A 44 9.72 -1.98 -12.49
CA LEU A 44 8.44 -1.99 -13.23
C LEU A 44 7.26 -2.24 -12.30
N ARG A 45 7.41 -3.16 -11.34
CA ARG A 45 6.39 -3.46 -10.32
C ARG A 45 6.14 -2.26 -9.42
N GLU A 46 7.20 -1.60 -8.97
CA GLU A 46 7.10 -0.38 -8.16
C GLU A 46 6.39 0.76 -8.92
N LEU A 47 6.73 0.94 -10.20
CA LEU A 47 6.14 1.95 -11.07
C LEU A 47 4.63 1.72 -11.22
N GLU A 48 4.22 0.48 -11.45
CA GLU A 48 2.80 0.12 -11.55
C GLU A 48 2.05 0.35 -10.22
N LEU A 49 2.67 0.05 -9.08
CA LEU A 49 2.10 0.35 -7.77
C LEU A 49 1.89 1.86 -7.57
N LYS A 50 2.88 2.69 -7.93
CA LYS A 50 2.78 4.15 -7.86
C LYS A 50 1.64 4.69 -8.75
N ARG A 51 1.51 4.18 -9.98
CA ARG A 51 0.42 4.55 -10.89
C ARG A 51 -0.95 4.23 -10.29
N ARG A 52 -1.12 3.04 -9.71
CA ARG A 52 -2.38 2.64 -9.05
C ARG A 52 -2.73 3.56 -7.89
N VAL A 53 -1.77 3.84 -7.00
CA VAL A 53 -1.98 4.73 -5.86
C VAL A 53 -2.41 6.13 -6.34
N LYS A 54 -1.71 6.70 -7.33
CA LYS A 54 -2.08 8.00 -7.93
C LYS A 54 -3.53 8.00 -8.46
N ASN A 55 -3.92 6.94 -9.17
CA ASN A 55 -5.28 6.81 -9.70
C ASN A 55 -6.34 6.72 -8.59
N TYR A 56 -6.10 5.95 -7.52
CA TYR A 56 -7.04 5.89 -6.40
C TYR A 56 -7.14 7.20 -5.63
N THR A 57 -6.03 7.90 -5.43
CA THR A 57 -6.04 9.23 -4.80
C THR A 57 -6.85 10.24 -5.64
N ALA A 58 -6.74 10.18 -6.97
CA ALA A 58 -7.53 11.03 -7.86
C ALA A 58 -9.02 10.71 -7.83
N LEU A 59 -9.38 9.43 -7.57
CA LEU A 59 -10.77 8.97 -7.43
C LEU A 59 -11.36 9.22 -6.03
N GLY A 60 -10.64 9.88 -5.13
CA GLY A 60 -11.09 10.13 -3.75
C GLY A 60 -11.23 8.86 -2.90
N VAL A 61 -10.69 7.73 -3.36
CA VAL A 61 -10.70 6.46 -2.63
C VAL A 61 -9.51 6.46 -1.66
N SER A 62 -9.78 6.47 -0.36
CA SER A 62 -8.71 6.40 0.64
C SER A 62 -8.09 5.00 0.65
N CYS A 63 -6.92 4.86 0.04
CA CYS A 63 -6.11 3.67 0.19
C CYS A 63 -5.28 3.80 1.47
N THR A 64 -5.63 3.05 2.51
CA THR A 64 -4.85 3.00 3.75
C THR A 64 -3.56 2.21 3.51
N LYS A 65 -2.44 2.95 3.47
CA LYS A 65 -1.00 2.60 3.59
C LYS A 65 -0.56 1.14 3.32
N LEU A 66 0.43 1.03 2.43
CA LEU A 66 1.19 -0.17 2.07
C LEU A 66 2.11 -0.62 3.21
N THR A 67 1.89 -1.82 3.75
CA THR A 67 2.94 -2.61 4.40
C THR A 67 3.69 -3.43 3.35
N THR A 68 4.96 -3.72 3.62
CA THR A 68 5.99 -4.29 2.71
C THR A 68 5.64 -5.62 2.04
N ASN A 69 4.48 -6.20 2.33
CA ASN A 69 3.85 -7.24 1.54
C ASN A 69 2.33 -7.07 1.65
N GLN A 70 1.63 -7.07 0.51
CA GLN A 70 0.18 -7.27 0.31
C GLN A 70 -0.67 -6.06 -0.15
N VAL A 71 -1.07 -6.18 -1.42
CA VAL A 71 -2.39 -5.91 -2.02
C VAL A 71 -3.20 -4.71 -1.49
N LEU A 72 -3.43 -3.74 -2.37
CA LEU A 72 -4.44 -2.69 -2.21
C LEU A 72 -5.84 -3.34 -2.11
N VAL A 73 -6.36 -3.52 -0.90
CA VAL A 73 -7.74 -3.99 -0.69
C VAL A 73 -8.70 -2.84 -0.93
N VAL A 74 -9.30 -2.78 -2.12
CA VAL A 74 -10.37 -1.84 -2.45
C VAL A 74 -11.69 -2.39 -1.88
N LYS A 75 -12.20 -1.80 -0.80
CA LYS A 75 -13.53 -2.10 -0.27
C LYS A 75 -14.60 -1.44 -1.15
N LYS A 76 -15.14 -2.17 -2.13
CA LYS A 76 -16.40 -1.78 -2.79
C LYS A 76 -17.56 -2.39 -2.01
N GLU A 77 -18.35 -1.55 -1.35
CA GLU A 77 -19.64 -1.97 -0.76
C GLU A 77 -20.64 -2.19 -1.91
N ILE A 78 -21.00 -3.45 -2.17
CA ILE A 78 -22.01 -3.81 -3.17
C ILE A 78 -23.38 -3.80 -2.49
N LYS A 79 -24.20 -2.78 -2.74
CA LYS A 79 -25.63 -2.78 -2.37
C LYS A 79 -26.41 -3.57 -3.42
N ARG A 80 -26.96 -4.73 -3.04
CA ARG A 80 -27.94 -5.47 -3.86
C ARG A 80 -29.34 -4.96 -3.54
N GLU A 81 -30.02 -4.41 -4.53
CA GLU A 81 -31.45 -4.12 -4.44
C GLU A 81 -32.25 -5.33 -4.99
N TYR A 82 -33.27 -5.76 -4.26
CA TYR A 82 -34.13 -6.89 -4.60
C TYR A 82 -35.40 -6.32 -5.24
N TYR A 83 -35.66 -6.64 -6.53
CA TYR A 83 -36.88 -6.24 -7.20
C TYR A 83 -37.95 -7.31 -6.93
N SER A 84 -39.05 -6.92 -6.30
CA SER A 84 -40.23 -7.78 -6.13
C SER A 84 -40.88 -7.97 -7.50
N ILE A 85 -40.80 -9.17 -8.05
CA ILE A 85 -41.58 -9.53 -9.25
C ILE A 85 -42.94 -10.00 -8.74
N GLU A 86 -43.98 -9.18 -8.96
CA GLU A 86 -45.36 -9.65 -8.86
C GLU A 86 -45.66 -10.43 -10.15
N SER A 87 -45.67 -11.76 -10.06
CA SER A 87 -46.02 -12.66 -11.16
C SER A 87 -47.35 -13.33 -10.83
N ASP A 88 -48.42 -12.85 -11.46
CA ASP A 88 -49.72 -13.50 -11.53
C ASP A 88 -49.61 -14.69 -12.50
N GLY A 89 -49.45 -15.89 -11.95
CA GLY A 89 -49.32 -17.11 -12.73
C GLY A 89 -48.97 -18.30 -11.85
N GLU A 90 -49.94 -19.20 -11.69
CA GLU A 90 -49.79 -20.47 -10.98
C GLU A 90 -48.78 -21.38 -11.69
N ASP A 91 -47.55 -21.46 -11.17
CA ASP A 91 -46.61 -22.55 -11.43
C ASP A 91 -45.92 -22.90 -10.11
N ASP A 92 -46.08 -24.15 -9.67
CA ASP A 92 -45.54 -24.70 -8.41
C ASP A 92 -44.00 -24.71 -8.41
N LEU A 93 -43.38 -23.61 -8.00
CA LEU A 93 -41.96 -23.56 -7.65
C LEU A 93 -41.78 -23.68 -6.13
N GLU A 94 -41.41 -24.88 -5.67
CA GLU A 94 -40.98 -25.11 -4.29
C GLU A 94 -39.73 -24.27 -3.97
N VAL A 95 -39.94 -23.14 -3.31
CA VAL A 95 -38.86 -22.33 -2.72
C VAL A 95 -38.22 -23.14 -1.59
N MET A 96 -37.10 -23.80 -1.88
CA MET A 96 -36.24 -24.39 -0.84
C MET A 96 -35.80 -23.28 0.13
N GLN A 97 -36.33 -23.29 1.35
CA GLN A 97 -35.86 -22.43 2.43
C GLN A 97 -34.38 -22.73 2.72
N VAL A 98 -33.50 -21.83 2.31
CA VAL A 98 -32.08 -21.90 2.69
C VAL A 98 -31.97 -21.65 4.19
N GLN A 99 -31.77 -22.73 4.96
CA GLN A 99 -31.54 -22.70 6.40
C GLN A 99 -30.34 -21.79 6.72
N LYS A 100 -30.57 -20.70 7.47
CA LYS A 100 -29.51 -19.81 7.94
C LYS A 100 -28.63 -20.55 8.96
N LYS A 101 -27.39 -20.88 8.59
CA LYS A 101 -26.44 -21.50 9.53
C LYS A 101 -26.02 -20.46 10.60
N LYS A 102 -26.11 -20.85 11.88
CA LYS A 102 -25.61 -20.05 13.00
C LYS A 102 -24.07 -19.96 12.95
N PRO A 103 -23.47 -18.80 13.26
CA PRO A 103 -22.01 -18.69 13.36
C PRO A 103 -21.50 -19.51 14.55
N ARG A 104 -20.41 -20.27 14.34
CA ARG A 104 -19.70 -20.95 15.43
C ARG A 104 -18.83 -19.92 16.14
N THR A 105 -19.20 -19.53 17.35
CA THR A 105 -18.27 -18.87 18.27
C THR A 105 -17.39 -19.94 18.92
N GLY A 106 -16.11 -19.94 18.59
CA GLY A 106 -15.14 -20.82 19.23
C GLY A 106 -13.92 -21.08 18.37
N ALA A 107 -12.92 -20.20 18.45
CA ALA A 107 -11.54 -20.54 18.17
C ALA A 107 -10.73 -20.12 19.40
N GLY A 108 -10.16 -21.11 20.07
CA GLY A 108 -9.36 -20.94 21.29
C GLY A 108 -8.14 -20.06 21.04
N LEU A 109 -7.81 -19.28 22.08
CA LEU A 109 -6.54 -18.59 22.23
C LEU A 109 -5.44 -19.65 22.37
N ILE A 110 -4.45 -19.64 21.49
CA ILE A 110 -3.24 -20.45 21.64
C ILE A 110 -2.14 -19.46 22.00
N ASP A 111 -1.74 -19.45 23.27
CA ASP A 111 -0.53 -18.73 23.69
C ASP A 111 0.68 -19.53 23.23
N LEU A 112 1.52 -18.92 22.39
CA LEU A 112 2.85 -19.41 22.06
C LEU A 112 3.86 -18.55 22.81
N CYS A 113 4.23 -18.99 24.01
CA CYS A 113 5.44 -18.54 24.70
C CYS A 113 6.48 -19.66 24.64
N ASP A 114 7.67 -19.32 24.18
CA ASP A 114 8.95 -19.91 24.64
C ASP A 114 9.97 -18.76 24.75
#